data_AF-A0A170NMB6-F1
#
_entry.id   AF-A0A170NMB6-F1
#
_cell.length_a   1.000
_cell.length_b   1.000
_cell.length_c   1.000
_cell.angle_alpha   90.00
_cell.angle_beta   90.00
_cell.angle_gamma   90.00
#
_symmetry.space_group_name_H-M   'P 1'
#
loop_
_entity.id
_entity.type
_entity.pdbx_description
1 polymer ?
#
loop_
_entity_poly.entity_id
_entity_poly.type
_entity_poly.pdbx_seq_one_letter_code
_entity_poly.pdbx_strand_id
1 'polypeptide(L)' 'MKKFLIFLVKLYMKYISPLKGPCCRFYPTCSQYTVEALQKYGTIKGGFMSIKRILRCNPFCKGGYDPVK' A
#
# COMPACT_ATOMS: atom_id res chain seq x y z
N MET A 1 -14.95 8.68 6.11
CA MET A 1 -14.24 7.43 6.47
C MET A 1 -12.95 7.20 5.68
N LYS A 2 -12.94 7.28 4.34
CA LYS A 2 -11.74 7.12 3.50
C LYS A 2 -10.51 7.98 3.87
N LYS A 3 -10.71 9.25 4.26
CA LYS A 3 -9.62 10.14 4.70
C LYS A 3 -8.93 9.68 6.00
N PHE A 4 -9.66 9.06 6.91
CA PHE A 4 -9.10 8.59 8.19
C PHE A 4 -8.14 7.43 8.00
N LEU A 5 -8.50 6.43 7.17
CA LEU A 5 -7.58 5.34 6.83
C LEU A 5 -6.35 5.84 6.05
N ILE A 6 -6.54 6.77 5.10
CA ILE A 6 -5.40 7.36 4.38
C ILE A 6 -4.49 8.12 5.34
N PHE A 7 -5.05 8.81 6.33
CA PHE A 7 -4.28 9.51 7.35
C PHE A 7 -3.46 8.54 8.22
N LEU A 8 -4.04 7.41 8.64
CA LEU A 8 -3.32 6.36 9.36
C LEU A 8 -2.18 5.76 8.52
N VAL A 9 -2.42 5.50 7.24
CA VAL A 9 -1.38 4.97 6.32
C VAL A 9 -0.27 6.00 6.10
N LYS A 10 -0.60 7.30 6.01
CA LYS A 10 0.39 8.37 5.92
C LYS A 10 1.20 8.54 7.20
N LEU A 11 0.57 8.41 8.37
CA LEU A 11 1.24 8.36 9.67
C LEU A 11 2.22 7.18 9.70
N TYR A 12 1.78 5.99 9.30
CA TYR A 12 2.66 4.83 9.18
C TYR A 12 3.84 5.09 8.23
N MET A 13 3.60 5.69 7.05
CA MET A 13 4.66 6.06 6.13
C MET A 13 5.65 7.06 6.74
N LYS A 14 5.18 8.06 7.49
CA LYS A 14 6.04 9.11 8.01
C LYS A 14 6.87 8.68 9.22
N TYR A 15 6.33 7.80 10.07
CA TYR A 15 6.97 7.41 11.33
C TYR A 15 7.62 6.02 11.27
N ILE A 16 7.03 5.06 10.54
CA ILE A 16 7.51 3.67 10.50
C ILE A 16 8.27 3.36 9.21
N SER A 17 7.87 3.93 8.06
CA SER A 17 8.60 3.67 6.80
C SER A 17 10.04 4.17 6.75
N PRO A 18 10.48 5.28 7.37
CA PRO A 18 11.91 5.64 7.34
C PRO A 18 12.78 4.70 8.17
N LEU A 19 12.18 3.99 9.13
CA LEU A 19 12.88 3.01 9.98
C LEU A 19 12.98 1.62 9.31
N LYS A 20 12.17 1.35 8.28
CA LYS A 20 12.23 0.13 7.48
C LYS A 20 12.80 0.45 6.11
N GLY A 21 13.92 -0.17 5.74
CA GLY A 21 14.48 -0.08 4.38
C GLY A 21 13.48 -0.48 3.29
N PRO A 22 13.83 -0.35 2.00
CA PRO A 22 12.91 -0.63 0.89
C PRO A 22 12.49 -2.12 0.87
N CYS A 23 11.39 -2.44 1.55
CA CYS A 23 10.81 -3.79 1.58
C CYS A 23 9.85 -4.03 0.40
N CYS A 24 9.36 -2.96 -0.24
CA CYS A 24 8.41 -3.08 -1.34
C CYS A 24 9.11 -3.53 -2.62
N ARG A 25 8.73 -4.72 -3.12
CA ARG A 25 9.17 -5.27 -4.40
C ARG A 25 8.38 -4.74 -5.60
N PHE A 26 7.19 -4.20 -5.37
CA PHE A 26 6.30 -3.69 -6.40
C PHE A 26 6.33 -2.16 -6.45
N TYR A 27 6.25 -1.61 -7.65
CA TYR A 27 6.11 -0.17 -7.90
C TYR A 27 4.72 0.14 -8.47
N PRO A 28 3.99 1.15 -7.96
CA PRO A 28 4.29 1.94 -6.77
C PRO A 28 4.26 1.09 -5.48
N THR A 29 4.86 1.63 -4.42
CA THR A 29 5.00 0.96 -3.11
C THR A 29 3.64 0.51 -2.55
N CYS A 30 3.62 -0.52 -1.69
CA CYS A 30 2.38 -1.05 -1.11
C CYS A 30 1.55 0.03 -0.38
N SER A 31 2.20 0.95 0.32
CA SER A 31 1.52 2.06 1.01
C SER A 31 0.93 3.08 0.04
N GLN A 32 1.66 3.41 -1.04
CA GLN A 32 1.16 4.32 -2.08
C GLN A 32 0.01 3.70 -2.88
N TYR A 33 0.13 2.41 -3.24
CA TYR A 33 -0.97 1.61 -3.79
C TYR A 33 -2.18 1.61 -2.86
N THR A 34 -1.95 1.51 -1.55
CA THR A 34 -3.03 1.54 -0.56
C THR A 34 -3.78 2.86 -0.59
N VAL A 35 -3.06 3.98 -0.66
CA VAL A 35 -3.69 5.31 -0.75
C VAL A 35 -4.49 5.45 -2.05
N GLU A 36 -3.93 5.06 -3.18
CA GLU A 36 -4.64 5.09 -4.48
C GLU A 36 -5.88 4.18 -4.49
N ALA A 37 -5.76 2.95 -4.00
CA ALA A 37 -6.86 1.99 -3.97
C ALA A 37 -7.99 2.47 -3.04
N LEU A 38 -7.65 3.05 -1.88
CA LEU A 38 -8.61 3.65 -0.96
C LEU A 38 -9.30 4.88 -1.56
N GLN A 39 -8.59 5.67 -2.38
CA GLN A 39 -9.18 6.83 -3.07
C GLN A 39 -10.13 6.39 -4.19
N LYS A 40 -9.76 5.39 -4.98
CA LYS A 40 -10.48 4.96 -6.18
C LYS A 40 -11.65 4.03 -5.89
N TYR A 41 -11.44 3.02 -5.05
CA TYR A 41 -12.43 1.97 -4.75
C TYR A 41 -13.08 2.10 -3.36
N GLY A 42 -12.69 3.10 -2.57
CA GLY A 42 -13.16 3.27 -1.20
C GLY A 42 -12.49 2.32 -0.21
N THR A 43 -12.93 2.37 1.05
CA THR A 43 -12.24 1.70 2.16
C THR A 43 -12.32 0.18 2.15
N ILE A 44 -13.44 -0.38 1.72
CA ILE A 44 -13.68 -1.83 1.75
C ILE A 44 -12.92 -2.52 0.60
N LYS A 45 -13.23 -2.18 -0.66
CA LYS A 45 -12.53 -2.73 -1.83
C LYS A 45 -11.06 -2.33 -1.89
N GLY A 46 -10.76 -1.06 -1.62
CA GLY A 46 -9.39 -0.55 -1.60
C GLY A 46 -8.55 -1.21 -0.51
N GLY A 47 -9.09 -1.37 0.70
CA GLY A 47 -8.44 -2.09 1.79
C GLY A 47 -8.15 -3.55 1.44
N PHE A 48 -9.14 -4.26 0.88
CA PHE A 48 -8.97 -5.67 0.47
C PHE A 48 -7.87 -5.85 -0.59
N MET A 49 -7.86 -5.02 -1.64
CA MET A 49 -6.82 -5.07 -2.68
C MET A 49 -5.42 -4.78 -2.10
N SER A 50 -5.34 -3.82 -1.18
CA SER A 50 -4.10 -3.42 -0.52
C SER A 50 -3.53 -4.53 0.35
N ILE A 51 -4.36 -5.15 1.19
CA ILE A 51 -3.97 -6.27 2.05
C ILE A 51 -3.49 -7.45 1.19
N LYS A 52 -4.24 -7.79 0.14
CA LYS A 52 -3.87 -8.86 -0.79
C LYS A 52 -2.50 -8.61 -1.44
N ARG A 53 -2.18 -7.34 -1.75
CA ARG A 53 -0.88 -6.95 -2.30
C ARG A 53 0.24 -7.00 -1.26
N ILE A 54 0.00 -6.52 -0.03
CA ILE A 54 0.96 -6.60 1.07
C ILE A 54 1.34 -8.06 1.35
N LEU A 55 0.36 -8.96 1.37
CA LEU A 55 0.59 -10.40 1.54
C LEU A 55 1.42 -11.01 0.40
N ARG A 56 1.26 -10.51 -0.83
CA ARG A 56 2.08 -10.92 -1.99
C ARG A 56 3.47 -10.28 -1.99
N CYS A 57 3.69 -9.19 -1.25
CA CYS A 57 4.96 -8.48 -1.21
C CYS A 57 5.96 -9.21 -0.29
N ASN A 58 6.48 -10.33 -0.77
CA ASN A 58 7.50 -11.13 -0.10
C ASN A 58 8.83 -11.11 -0.90
N PRO A 59 9.99 -11.43 -0.26
CA PRO A 59 11.29 -11.45 -0.91
C PRO A 59 11.44 -12.54 -1.99
N PHE A 60 10.50 -13.47 -2.09
CA PHE A 60 10.49 -14.49 -3.14
C PHE A 60 9.67 -14.08 -4.37
N CYS A 61 8.99 -12.93 -4.33
CA CYS A 61 8.31 -12.38 -5.50
C CYS A 61 9.30 -11.66 -6.42
N LYS A 62 9.12 -11.82 -7.74
CA LYS A 62 9.88 -11.07 -8.76
C LYS A 62 9.74 -9.55 -8.62
N GLY A 63 8.66 -9.08 -7.99
CA GLY A 63 8.31 -7.66 -8.01
C GLY A 63 7.88 -7.22 -9.41
N GLY A 64 7.54 -5.95 -9.56
CA GLY A 64 7.09 -5.41 -10.85
C GLY A 64 6.25 -4.15 -10.74
N TYR A 65 5.85 -3.64 -11.90
CA TYR A 65 4.96 -2.48 -12.00
C TYR A 65 3.49 -2.91 -11.96
N ASP A 66 2.76 -2.50 -10.93
CA ASP A 66 1.33 -2.81 -10.77
C ASP A 66 0.61 -1.59 -10.17
N PRO A 67 0.25 -0.57 -10.97
CA PRO A 67 -0.50 0.58 -10.48
C PRO A 67 -1.98 0.24 -10.29
N VAL A 68 -2.68 1.01 -9.45
CA VAL A 68 -4.13 0.88 -9.29
C VAL A 68 -4.82 1.36 -10.58
N LYS A 69 -5.42 0.42 -11.33
CA LYS A 69 -6.19 0.71 -12.55
C LYS A 69 -7.49 1.44 -12.31
#